data_AF-Q8KK78-F1
#
_entry.id   AF-Q8KK78-F1
#
_cell.length_a   1.000
_cell.length_b   1.000
_cell.length_c   1.000
_cell.angle_alpha   90.00
_cell.angle_beta   90.00
_cell.angle_gamma   90.00
#
_symmetry.space_group_name_H-M   'P 1'
#
loop_
_entity.id
_entity.type
_entity.pdbx_description
1 polymer ?
#
loop_
_entity_poly.entity_id
_entity_poly.type
_entity_poly.pdbx_seq_one_letter_code
_entity_poly.pdbx_strand_id
1 'polypeptide(L)'
;MTQFVNLRGKRLAFSAKDSSSIPHGASGLIYPKDSGFIITDETGIERLFIEHDMATGVSWFLKVSRRGVRRWFEPTNDDTLKEFGLDTLDYTASIILAGRVHQQCKKYLSTIQAR
;
A
#
# COMPACT_ATOMS: atom_id res chain seq x y z
N MET A 1 0.10 -14.04 -14.84
CA MET A 1 0.54 -12.68 -15.23
C MET A 1 0.53 -11.81 -13.99
N THR A 2 1.67 -11.24 -13.63
CA THR A 2 1.80 -10.40 -12.42
C THR A 2 1.09 -9.06 -12.65
N GLN A 3 0.15 -8.74 -11.77
CA GLN A 3 -0.52 -7.43 -11.76
C GLN A 3 0.35 -6.42 -11.01
N PHE A 4 0.27 -5.15 -11.42
CA PHE A 4 1.06 -4.08 -10.80
C PHE A 4 0.16 -2.91 -10.39
N VAL A 5 0.53 -2.29 -9.27
CA VAL A 5 -0.08 -1.08 -8.74
C VAL A 5 0.98 0.01 -8.76
N ASN A 6 0.65 1.16 -9.35
CA ASN A 6 1.55 2.31 -9.37
C ASN A 6 1.22 3.23 -8.21
N LEU A 7 2.20 3.49 -7.35
CA LEU A 7 2.09 4.42 -6.23
C LEU A 7 3.19 5.47 -6.37
N ARG A 8 2.85 6.64 -6.93
CA ARG A 8 3.76 7.82 -7.05
C ARG A 8 5.17 7.46 -7.53
N GLY A 9 5.27 6.74 -8.65
CA GLY A 9 6.55 6.33 -9.25
C GLY A 9 7.09 4.98 -8.76
N LYS A 10 6.52 4.41 -7.69
CA LYS A 10 6.78 3.03 -7.28
C LYS A 10 5.88 2.08 -8.05
N ARG A 11 6.46 1.01 -8.61
CA ARG A 11 5.75 -0.04 -9.32
C ARG A 11 5.66 -1.27 -8.42
N LEU A 12 4.56 -1.40 -7.69
CA LEU A 12 4.36 -2.46 -6.71
C LEU A 12 3.76 -3.69 -7.37
N ALA A 13 4.35 -4.86 -7.16
CA ALA A 13 3.77 -6.11 -7.63
C ALA A 13 2.63 -6.52 -6.69
N PHE A 14 1.45 -6.75 -7.26
CA PHE A 14 0.29 -7.20 -6.50
C PHE A 14 0.38 -8.70 -6.22
N SER A 15 0.18 -9.09 -4.97
CA SER A 15 0.06 -10.48 -4.54
C SER A 15 -1.28 -10.69 -3.83
N ALA A 16 -1.98 -11.80 -4.15
CA ALA A 16 -3.25 -12.13 -3.52
C ALA A 16 -3.11 -12.67 -2.08
N LYS A 17 -1.86 -12.93 -1.64
CA LYS A 17 -1.50 -13.42 -0.32
C LYS A 17 -0.20 -12.74 0.12
N ASP A 18 0.10 -12.81 1.42
CA ASP A 18 1.42 -12.46 1.92
C ASP A 18 2.50 -13.25 1.16
N SER A 19 3.57 -12.56 0.79
CA SER A 19 4.68 -13.08 -0.01
C SER A 19 5.93 -12.29 0.31
N SER A 20 7.06 -12.99 0.39
CA SER A 20 8.39 -12.39 0.47
C SER A 20 9.09 -12.28 -0.89
N SER A 21 8.51 -12.88 -1.95
CA SER A 21 9.12 -12.92 -3.28
C SER A 21 8.75 -11.70 -4.09
N ILE A 22 9.70 -10.79 -4.28
CA ILE A 22 9.54 -9.57 -5.08
C ILE A 22 9.97 -9.85 -6.53
N PRO A 23 9.08 -9.70 -7.52
CA PRO A 23 9.45 -9.87 -8.93
C PRO A 23 10.50 -8.84 -9.38
N HIS A 24 11.40 -9.25 -10.28
CA HIS A 24 12.40 -8.33 -10.85
C HIS A 24 11.74 -7.08 -11.44
N GLY A 25 12.24 -5.91 -11.07
CA GLY A 25 11.75 -4.62 -11.57
C GLY A 25 10.49 -4.10 -10.87
N ALA A 26 10.02 -4.78 -9.83
CA ALA A 26 9.06 -4.23 -8.88
C ALA A 26 9.78 -3.43 -7.79
N SER A 27 9.18 -2.33 -7.34
CA SER A 27 9.68 -1.52 -6.22
C SER A 27 9.27 -2.06 -4.84
N GLY A 28 8.65 -3.25 -4.81
CA GLY A 28 8.05 -3.85 -3.63
C GLY A 28 6.77 -4.61 -3.96
N LEU A 29 6.07 -5.05 -2.92
CA LEU A 29 4.80 -5.76 -3.02
C LEU A 29 3.65 -4.92 -2.47
N ILE A 30 2.45 -5.26 -2.93
CA ILE A 30 1.20 -4.88 -2.27
C ILE A 30 0.28 -6.10 -2.15
N TYR A 31 -0.19 -6.41 -0.95
CA TYR A 31 -0.97 -7.62 -0.68
C TYR A 31 -2.00 -7.41 0.43
N PRO A 32 -3.11 -8.17 0.44
CA PRO A 32 -4.15 -8.00 1.44
C PRO A 32 -3.69 -8.46 2.82
N LYS A 33 -4.04 -7.67 3.84
CA LYS A 33 -3.85 -8.02 5.26
C LYS A 33 -4.94 -7.32 6.08
N ASP A 34 -5.59 -8.06 6.97
CA ASP A 34 -6.68 -7.56 7.80
C ASP A 34 -7.77 -6.85 6.95
N SER A 35 -8.14 -5.62 7.31
CA SER A 35 -9.10 -4.76 6.60
C SER A 35 -8.50 -3.97 5.43
N GLY A 36 -7.26 -4.25 5.03
CA GLY A 36 -6.52 -3.37 4.13
C GLY A 36 -5.44 -4.07 3.31
N PHE A 37 -4.41 -3.30 2.95
CA PHE A 37 -3.30 -3.78 2.14
C PHE A 37 -1.96 -3.33 2.70
N ILE A 38 -1.03 -4.25 2.87
CA ILE A 38 0.37 -3.93 3.17
C ILE A 38 1.10 -3.57 1.89
N ILE A 39 2.00 -2.61 1.99
CA ILE A 39 2.98 -2.25 0.97
C ILE A 39 4.38 -2.44 1.54
N THR A 40 5.22 -3.13 0.79
CA THR A 40 6.64 -3.30 1.12
C THR A 40 7.53 -2.42 0.27
N ASP A 41 8.79 -2.26 0.69
CA ASP A 41 9.86 -1.83 -0.22
C ASP A 41 10.39 -3.01 -1.06
N GLU A 42 11.42 -2.74 -1.87
CA GLU A 42 12.10 -3.71 -2.74
C GLU A 42 12.87 -4.81 -1.99
N THR A 43 13.08 -4.65 -0.68
CA THR A 43 13.70 -5.65 0.19
C THR A 43 12.67 -6.55 0.90
N GLY A 44 11.38 -6.28 0.72
CA GLY A 44 10.29 -7.03 1.34
C GLY A 44 9.92 -6.55 2.73
N ILE A 45 10.47 -5.42 3.19
CA ILE A 45 10.13 -4.86 4.49
C ILE A 45 8.80 -4.11 4.37
N GLU A 46 7.85 -4.41 5.26
CA GLU A 46 6.59 -3.66 5.35
C GLU A 46 6.87 -2.19 5.69
N ARG A 47 6.39 -1.28 4.84
CA ARG A 47 6.60 0.16 4.99
C ARG A 47 5.30 0.92 5.20
N LEU A 48 4.27 0.55 4.46
CA LEU A 48 2.96 1.20 4.53
C LEU A 48 1.85 0.17 4.70
N PHE A 49 0.75 0.63 5.27
CA PHE A 49 -0.51 -0.08 5.31
C PHE A 49 -1.59 0.87 4.81
N ILE A 50 -2.36 0.43 3.81
CA ILE A 50 -3.60 1.10 3.42
C ILE A 50 -4.70 0.49 4.27
N GLU A 51 -5.12 1.21 5.29
CA GLU A 51 -6.29 0.86 6.07
C GLU A 51 -7.54 1.30 5.32
N HIS A 52 -8.60 0.48 5.38
CA HIS A 52 -9.92 0.85 4.92
C HIS A 52 -10.89 0.73 6.08
N ASP A 53 -11.53 1.84 6.41
CA ASP A 53 -12.59 1.88 7.40
C ASP A 53 -13.92 1.58 6.73
N MET A 54 -14.51 0.44 7.11
CA MET A 54 -15.77 -0.04 6.58
C MET A 54 -16.96 0.83 7.01
N ALA A 55 -16.86 1.55 8.12
CA ALA A 55 -17.94 2.40 8.62
C ALA A 55 -18.02 3.71 7.83
N THR A 56 -16.88 4.33 7.54
CA THR A 56 -16.82 5.59 6.80
C THR A 56 -16.60 5.41 5.29
N GLY A 57 -16.15 4.24 4.86
CA GLY A 57 -15.75 3.96 3.47
C GLY A 57 -14.44 4.64 3.07
N VAL A 58 -13.73 5.26 4.02
CA VAL A 58 -12.49 6.00 3.77
C VAL A 58 -11.31 5.05 3.83
N SER A 59 -10.31 5.29 2.99
CA SER A 59 -9.01 4.64 3.08
C SER A 59 -7.93 5.66 3.38
N TRP A 60 -6.93 5.25 4.16
CA TRP A 60 -5.78 6.08 4.48
C TRP A 60 -4.51 5.26 4.55
N PHE A 61 -3.39 5.94 4.35
CA PHE A 61 -2.08 5.36 4.51
C PHE A 61 -1.63 5.47 5.97
N LEU A 62 -1.08 4.39 6.50
CA LEU A 62 -0.37 4.32 7.77
C LEU A 62 1.06 3.85 7.50
N LYS A 63 2.01 4.35 8.29
CA LYS A 63 3.36 3.80 8.34
C LYS A 63 3.39 2.52 9.16
N VAL A 64 4.13 1.53 8.68
CA VAL A 64 4.47 0.33 9.44
C VAL A 64 5.85 0.50 10.05
N SER A 65 5.93 0.46 11.38
CA SER A 65 7.21 0.48 12.11
C SER A 65 7.93 -0.86 12.04
N ARG A 66 9.21 -0.89 12.43
CA ARG A 66 10.00 -2.14 12.53
C ARG A 66 9.39 -3.20 13.46
N ARG A 67 8.50 -2.81 14.39
CA ARG A 67 7.78 -3.72 15.29
C ARG A 67 6.40 -4.12 14.78
N GLY A 68 6.06 -3.78 13.53
CA GLY A 68 4.74 -4.01 12.94
C GLY A 68 3.65 -3.05 13.42
N VAL A 69 3.98 -2.09 14.29
CA VAL A 69 3.02 -1.09 14.78
C VAL A 69 2.69 -0.12 13.65
N ARG A 70 1.39 0.05 13.37
CA ARG A 70 0.85 0.96 12.35
C ARG A 70 0.56 2.32 12.97
N ARG A 71 1.01 3.40 12.33
CA ARG A 71 0.83 4.77 12.84
C ARG A 71 0.55 5.74 11.70
N TRP A 72 -0.21 6.79 12.01
CA TRP A 72 -0.28 7.95 11.13
C TRP A 72 1.10 8.56 10.94
N PHE A 73 1.29 9.19 9.79
CA PHE A 73 2.56 9.86 9.51
C PHE A 73 2.71 11.13 10.31
N GLU A 74 3.95 11.43 10.64
CA GLU A 74 4.35 12.76 11.11
C GLU A 74 4.90 13.54 9.90
N PRO A 75 4.25 14.65 9.49
CA PRO A 75 4.52 15.30 8.19
C PRO A 75 5.97 15.76 7.96
N THR A 76 6.72 16.07 9.00
CA THR A 76 7.99 16.80 8.85
C THR A 76 9.23 15.92 8.71
N ASN A 77 9.20 14.64 9.09
CA ASN A 77 10.43 13.82 9.21
C ASN A 77 10.29 12.35 8.80
N ASP A 78 9.28 11.98 8.02
CA ASP A 78 9.09 10.58 7.64
C ASP A 78 9.73 10.20 6.30
N ASP A 79 10.89 9.53 6.34
CA ASP A 79 11.57 9.03 5.13
C ASP A 79 10.71 8.06 4.31
N THR A 80 9.78 7.35 4.95
CA THR A 80 8.85 6.47 4.25
C THR A 80 7.85 7.29 3.41
N LEU A 81 7.41 8.45 3.89
CA LEU A 81 6.56 9.31 3.08
C LEU A 81 7.28 9.80 1.82
N LYS A 82 8.53 10.26 1.98
CA LYS A 82 9.36 10.73 0.86
C LYS A 82 9.64 9.62 -0.14
N GLU A 83 9.98 8.44 0.35
CA GLU A 83 10.27 7.28 -0.49
C GLU A 83 9.09 6.93 -1.41
N PHE A 84 7.87 7.00 -0.87
CA PHE A 84 6.63 6.72 -1.61
C PHE A 84 5.98 7.97 -2.21
N GLY A 85 6.66 9.12 -2.18
CA GLY A 85 6.17 10.39 -2.73
C GLY A 85 4.84 10.86 -2.15
N LEU A 86 4.57 10.51 -0.89
CA LEU A 86 3.36 10.85 -0.13
C LEU A 86 3.54 12.12 0.72
N ASP A 87 4.78 12.54 0.97
CA ASP A 87 5.15 13.75 1.73
C ASP A 87 4.63 15.04 1.11
N THR A 88 4.47 15.06 -0.22
CA THR A 88 3.96 16.22 -0.96
C THR A 88 2.43 16.32 -1.00
N LEU A 89 1.72 15.34 -0.43
CA LEU A 89 0.26 15.28 -0.49
C LEU A 89 -0.36 15.95 0.74
N ASP A 90 -1.36 16.79 0.51
CA ASP A 90 -2.26 17.18 1.60
C ASP A 90 -3.13 15.99 2.04
N TYR A 91 -3.83 16.19 3.17
CA TYR A 91 -4.68 15.16 3.77
C TYR A 91 -5.73 14.61 2.79
N THR A 92 -6.40 15.48 2.04
CA THR A 92 -7.45 15.11 1.10
C THR A 92 -6.89 14.30 -0.08
N ALA A 93 -5.78 14.75 -0.67
CA ALA A 93 -5.11 14.07 -1.76
C ALA A 93 -4.58 12.70 -1.33
N SER A 94 -4.08 12.59 -0.09
CA SER A 94 -3.64 11.32 0.51
C SER A 94 -4.79 10.31 0.63
N ILE A 95 -5.95 10.74 1.15
CA ILE A 95 -7.15 9.89 1.24
C ILE A 95 -7.63 9.43 -0.13
N ILE A 96 -7.72 10.35 -1.10
CA ILE A 96 -8.17 10.01 -2.46
C ILE A 96 -7.25 8.98 -3.10
N LEU A 97 -5.93 9.15 -2.94
CA LEU A 97 -4.93 8.21 -3.46
C LEU A 97 -5.05 6.84 -2.78
N ALA A 98 -5.14 6.79 -1.45
CA ALA A 98 -5.33 5.56 -0.70
C ALA A 98 -6.59 4.80 -1.15
N GLY A 99 -7.71 5.52 -1.31
CA GLY A 99 -8.97 4.95 -1.79
C GLY A 99 -8.84 4.36 -3.20
N ARG A 100 -8.19 5.08 -4.13
CA ARG A 100 -7.97 4.58 -5.50
C ARG A 100 -7.14 3.30 -5.52
N VAL A 101 -6.04 3.27 -4.76
CA VAL A 101 -5.18 2.09 -4.67
C VAL A 101 -5.93 0.92 -4.04
N HIS A 102 -6.65 1.16 -2.94
CA HIS A 102 -7.46 0.14 -2.28
C HIS A 102 -8.47 -0.50 -3.24
N GLN A 103 -9.23 0.31 -3.99
CA GLN A 103 -10.20 -0.19 -4.96
C GLN A 103 -9.56 -0.99 -6.10
N GLN A 104 -8.39 -0.54 -6.59
CA GLN A 104 -7.63 -1.28 -7.59
C GLN A 104 -7.22 -2.67 -7.07
N CYS A 105 -6.68 -2.74 -5.84
CA CYS A 105 -6.30 -3.99 -5.21
C CYS A 105 -7.48 -4.92 -4.96
N LYS A 106 -8.63 -4.39 -4.53
CA LYS A 106 -9.88 -5.18 -4.41
C LYS A 106 -10.30 -5.78 -5.74
N LYS A 107 -10.25 -5.02 -6.84
CA LYS A 107 -10.56 -5.53 -8.17
C LYS A 107 -9.64 -6.68 -8.57
N TYR A 108 -8.35 -6.56 -8.26
CA TYR A 108 -7.36 -7.62 -8.51
C TYR A 108 -7.66 -8.89 -7.71
N LEU A 109 -7.97 -8.76 -6.41
CA LEU A 109 -8.40 -9.90 -5.58
C LEU A 109 -9.62 -10.61 -6.17
N SER A 110 -10.67 -9.86 -6.49
CA SER A 110 -11.91 -10.43 -7.03
C SER A 110 -11.69 -11.14 -8.36
N THR A 111 -10.80 -10.61 -9.22
CA THR A 111 -10.44 -11.25 -10.49
C THR A 111 -9.72 -12.59 -10.29
N ILE A 112 -8.93 -12.71 -9.24
CA ILE A 112 -8.19 -13.94 -8.93
C ILE A 112 -9.10 -14.98 -8.26
N GLN A 113 -10.01 -14.54 -7.38
CA GLN A 113 -10.97 -15.43 -6.69
C GLN A 113 -12.08 -15.97 -7.60
N ALA A 114 -12.39 -15.26 -8.69
CA ALA A 114 -13.35 -15.71 -9.69
C ALA A 114 -12.80 -16.75 -10.68
N ARG A 115 -11.54 -17.16 -10.52
CA ARG A 115 -10.87 -18.19 -11.33
C ARG A 115 -10.65 -19.46 -10.50
#